data_AF-A0A371HTZ8-F1
#
_entry.id   AF-A0A371HTZ8-F1
#
_cell.length_a   1.000
_cell.length_b   1.000
_cell.length_c   1.000
_cell.angle_alpha   90.00
_cell.angle_beta   90.00
_cell.angle_gamma   90.00
#
_symmetry.space_group_name_H-M   'P 1'
#
loop_
_entity.id
_entity.type
_entity.pdbx_description
1 polymer ?
#
loop_
_entity_poly.entity_id
_entity_poly.type
_entity_poly.pdbx_seq_one_letter_code
_entity_poly.pdbx_strand_id
1 'polypeptide(L)'
;MYKEAGLFDPIASSVQVTEFTIKDAYILNFFENNSSRLPNWCNDGDTVKLPYCQIKGKYRMELPGYNTMQPYPHMNERCPSLPTKYFRSKNC
;
A
#
# COMPACT_ATOMS: atom_id res chain seq x y z
N MET A 1 3.14 13.63 -2.18
CA MET A 1 4.07 12.91 -1.27
C MET A 1 4.88 11.86 -2.02
N TYR A 2 4.32 10.73 -2.45
CA TYR A 2 5.10 9.68 -3.12
C TYR A 2 5.73 10.10 -4.46
N LYS A 3 5.03 10.92 -5.26
CA LYS A 3 5.54 11.48 -6.52
C LYS A 3 6.76 12.39 -6.29
N GLU A 4 6.64 13.35 -5.38
CA GLU A 4 7.76 14.23 -4.96
C GLU A 4 8.93 13.46 -4.34
N ALA A 5 8.67 12.31 -3.72
CA ALA A 5 9.70 11.44 -3.17
C ALA A 5 10.39 10.55 -4.23
N GLY A 6 10.03 10.67 -5.51
CA GLY A 6 10.60 9.87 -6.61
C GLY A 6 10.15 8.40 -6.62
N LEU A 7 9.20 8.00 -5.77
CA LEU A 7 8.78 6.60 -5.66
C LEU A 7 8.01 6.09 -6.88
N PHE A 8 7.56 7.00 -7.75
CA PHE A 8 6.92 6.66 -9.02
C PHE A 8 7.86 6.78 -10.23
N ASP A 9 9.14 7.09 -10.06
CA ASP A 9 10.03 7.19 -11.21
C ASP A 9 10.29 5.81 -11.83
N PRO A 10 10.34 5.71 -13.17
CA PRO A 10 10.28 6.80 -14.15
C PRO A 10 8.86 7.16 -14.63
N ILE A 11 7.82 6.51 -14.10
CA ILE A 11 6.44 6.62 -14.58
C ILE A 11 5.65 7.80 -13.97
N ALA A 12 6.32 8.68 -13.22
CA ALA A 12 5.67 9.75 -12.47
C ALA A 12 4.75 10.64 -13.32
N SER A 13 5.08 10.87 -14.59
CA SER A 13 4.24 11.64 -15.53
C SER A 13 2.91 10.96 -15.89
N SER A 14 2.84 9.64 -15.76
CA SER A 14 1.69 8.80 -16.15
C SER A 14 0.85 8.34 -14.96
N VAL A 15 1.07 8.92 -13.79
CA VAL A 15 0.34 8.58 -12.55
C VAL A 15 -0.29 9.84 -11.99
N GLN A 16 -1.61 9.81 -11.81
CA GLN A 16 -2.41 10.91 -11.27
C GLN A 16 -3.01 10.57 -9.91
N VAL A 17 -3.22 11.57 -9.06
CA VAL A 17 -3.78 11.34 -7.70
C VAL A 17 -5.20 10.75 -7.72
N THR A 18 -5.97 11.05 -8.76
CA THR A 18 -7.36 10.59 -8.95
C THR A 18 -7.48 9.09 -9.24
N GLU A 19 -6.36 8.45 -9.56
CA GLU A 19 -6.25 7.00 -9.81
C GLU A 19 -6.19 6.18 -8.50
N PHE A 20 -6.03 6.84 -7.35
CA PHE A 20 -5.78 6.16 -6.08
C PHE A 20 -7.02 6.14 -5.19
N THR A 21 -7.23 5.00 -4.57
CA THR A 21 -8.17 4.77 -3.48
C THR A 21 -7.41 4.62 -2.17
N ILE A 22 -8.13 4.58 -1.04
CA ILE A 22 -7.54 4.32 0.28
C ILE A 22 -6.80 2.97 0.32
N LYS A 23 -7.26 1.99 -0.47
CA LYS A 23 -6.60 0.69 -0.58
C LYS A 23 -5.18 0.81 -1.10
N ASP A 24 -4.96 1.71 -2.06
CA ASP A 24 -3.64 1.94 -2.67
C ASP A 24 -2.62 2.50 -1.69
N ALA A 25 -3.06 3.09 -0.58
CA ALA A 25 -2.15 3.60 0.44
C ALA A 25 -1.28 2.52 1.09
N TYR A 26 -1.73 1.26 1.11
CA TYR A 26 -1.00 0.16 1.77
C TYR A 26 -0.62 -1.00 0.84
N ILE A 27 -1.28 -1.17 -0.32
CA ILE A 27 -0.93 -2.26 -1.24
C ILE A 27 0.27 -1.94 -2.12
N LEU A 28 0.58 -0.65 -2.36
CA LEU A 28 1.75 -0.25 -3.13
C LEU A 28 3.03 -0.79 -2.49
N ASN A 29 3.91 -1.34 -3.31
CA ASN A 29 5.15 -1.97 -2.88
C ASN A 29 6.25 -0.94 -2.56
N PHE A 30 5.96 -0.02 -1.64
CA PHE A 30 6.88 1.04 -1.20
C PHE A 30 7.47 0.79 0.18
N PHE A 31 6.90 -0.15 0.92
CA PHE A 31 7.26 -0.39 2.30
C PHE A 31 8.37 -1.43 2.41
N GLU A 32 9.11 -1.37 3.51
CA GLU A 32 10.13 -2.36 3.81
C GLU A 32 9.49 -3.74 4.00
N ASN A 33 9.98 -4.73 3.24
CA ASN A 33 9.48 -6.11 3.31
C ASN A 33 10.41 -7.03 4.12
N ASN A 34 11.64 -6.61 4.39
CA ASN A 34 12.60 -7.36 5.18
C ASN A 34 12.36 -7.09 6.66
N SER A 35 11.77 -8.07 7.35
CA SER A 35 11.50 -7.96 8.79
C SER A 35 12.75 -7.70 9.65
N SER A 36 13.94 -8.02 9.15
CA SER A 36 15.21 -7.77 9.86
C SER A 36 15.63 -6.29 9.84
N ARG A 37 15.06 -5.48 8.93
CA ARG A 37 15.27 -4.04 8.83
C ARG A 37 14.21 -3.23 9.59
N LEU A 38 13.19 -3.91 10.10
CA LEU A 38 12.15 -3.28 10.91
C LEU A 38 12.70 -3.01 12.32
N PRO A 39 12.24 -1.94 13.00
CA PRO A 39 12.65 -1.66 14.36
C PRO A 39 12.34 -2.82 15.31
N ASN A 40 13.17 -3.04 16.32
CA ASN A 40 13.01 -4.16 17.27
C ASN A 40 11.62 -4.16 17.95
N TRP A 41 11.07 -2.98 18.28
CA TRP A 41 9.74 -2.87 18.89
C TRP A 41 8.59 -3.33 17.97
N CYS A 42 8.85 -3.57 16.69
CA CYS A 42 7.87 -4.00 15.72
C CYS A 42 7.45 -5.45 15.99
N ASN A 43 6.16 -5.65 16.26
CA ASN A 43 5.55 -6.93 16.67
C ASN A 43 5.85 -7.39 18.12
N ASP A 44 6.63 -6.66 18.92
CA ASP A 44 6.96 -7.06 20.31
C ASP A 44 5.72 -7.25 21.21
N GLY A 45 4.66 -6.49 20.96
CA GLY A 45 3.40 -6.54 21.72
C GLY A 45 2.29 -7.37 21.08
N ASP A 46 2.55 -8.06 19.97
CA ASP A 46 1.53 -8.81 19.23
C ASP A 46 1.80 -10.32 19.28
N THR A 47 0.74 -11.11 19.40
CA THR A 47 0.81 -12.59 19.33
C THR A 47 1.02 -13.10 17.90
N VAL A 48 0.85 -12.23 16.89
CA VAL A 48 1.00 -12.57 15.48
C VAL A 48 2.06 -11.67 14.86
N LYS A 49 3.01 -12.28 14.14
CA LYS A 49 4.02 -11.55 13.38
C LYS A 49 3.38 -10.98 12.10
N LEU A 50 3.17 -9.68 12.09
CA LEU A 50 2.67 -8.94 10.93
C LEU A 50 3.83 -8.58 9.97
N PRO A 51 3.55 -8.46 8.67
CA PRO A 51 4.54 -8.00 7.69
C PRO A 51 4.82 -6.50 7.76
N TYR A 52 4.18 -5.78 8.69
CA TYR A 52 4.30 -4.34 8.91
C TYR A 52 4.33 -4.00 10.40
N CYS A 53 4.79 -2.79 10.72
CA CYS A 53 4.80 -2.28 12.08
C CYS A 53 3.56 -1.44 12.35
N GLN A 54 2.64 -1.98 13.15
CA GLN A 54 1.53 -1.20 13.68
C GLN A 54 2.01 -0.41 14.91
N ILE A 55 2.14 0.92 14.78
CA ILE A 55 2.74 1.77 15.81
C ILE A 55 1.91 1.78 17.10
N LYS A 56 0.57 1.94 16.99
CA LYS A 56 -0.39 1.95 18.11
C LYS A 56 -1.77 1.51 17.63
N GLY A 57 -2.59 1.00 18.56
CA GLY A 57 -4.00 0.70 18.34
C GLY A 57 -4.50 -0.39 19.28
N LYS A 58 -5.76 -0.31 19.70
CA LYS A 58 -6.42 -1.40 20.46
C LYS A 58 -6.70 -2.62 19.58
N TYR A 59 -6.90 -2.38 18.28
CA TYR A 59 -7.30 -3.37 17.31
C TYR A 59 -6.14 -3.67 16.38
N ARG A 60 -5.95 -4.95 16.07
CA ARG A 60 -5.08 -5.38 14.99
C ARG A 60 -5.73 -5.00 13.67
N MET A 61 -5.03 -4.26 12.83
CA MET A 61 -5.51 -3.99 11.48
C MET A 61 -5.22 -5.18 10.58
N GLU A 62 -6.08 -5.44 9.61
CA GLU A 62 -5.82 -6.38 8.52
C GLU A 62 -5.67 -5.57 7.24
N LEU A 63 -4.57 -5.79 6.52
CA LEU A 63 -4.22 -5.07 5.29
C LEU A 63 -4.04 -6.09 4.14
N PRO A 64 -5.14 -6.55 3.52
CA PRO A 64 -5.08 -7.57 2.47
C PRO A 64 -4.28 -7.11 1.24
N GLY A 65 -3.20 -7.83 0.93
CA GLY A 65 -2.32 -7.46 -0.20
C GLY A 65 -1.33 -6.35 0.12
N TYR A 66 -1.06 -6.10 1.40
CA TYR A 66 -0.02 -5.18 1.86
C TYR A 66 1.29 -5.35 1.08
N ASN A 67 1.81 -4.24 0.55
CA ASN A 67 3.12 -4.16 -0.08
C ASN A 67 3.35 -5.15 -1.24
N THR A 68 2.32 -5.46 -2.02
CA THR A 68 2.40 -6.42 -3.14
C THR A 68 2.29 -5.79 -4.53
N MET A 69 1.73 -4.60 -4.64
CA MET A 69 1.40 -3.95 -5.91
C MET A 69 2.56 -3.09 -6.42
N GLN A 70 3.17 -3.50 -7.52
CA GLN A 70 4.11 -2.64 -8.23
C GLN A 70 3.38 -1.46 -8.87
N PRO A 71 3.91 -0.22 -8.78
CA PRO A 71 3.39 0.90 -9.56
C PRO A 71 3.47 0.62 -11.06
N TYR A 72 2.48 1.08 -11.82
CA TYR A 72 2.45 0.97 -13.28
C TYR A 72 1.85 2.25 -13.90
N PRO A 73 2.13 2.59 -15.17
CA PRO A 73 1.53 3.78 -15.80
C PRO A 73 0.00 3.67 -15.86
N HIS A 74 -0.72 4.79 -15.74
CA HIS A 74 -2.19 4.85 -15.85
C HIS A 74 -2.87 3.92 -14.82
N MET A 75 -2.46 4.02 -13.55
CA MET A 75 -2.95 3.11 -12.52
C MET A 75 -4.45 3.27 -12.39
N ASN A 76 -5.18 2.17 -12.31
CA ASN A 76 -6.60 2.18 -11.95
C ASN A 76 -7.52 3.16 -12.71
N GLU A 77 -7.12 3.77 -13.84
CA GLU A 77 -7.92 4.77 -14.56
C GLU A 77 -9.27 4.19 -15.01
N ARG A 78 -9.32 2.87 -15.19
CA ARG A 78 -10.50 2.10 -15.59
C ARG A 78 -11.14 1.35 -14.42
N CYS A 79 -10.57 1.43 -13.22
CA CYS A 79 -11.09 0.70 -12.06
C CYS A 79 -12.17 1.53 -11.33
N PRO A 80 -13.20 0.87 -10.76
CA PRO A 80 -14.12 1.53 -9.84
C PRO A 80 -13.39 2.05 -8.60
N SER A 81 -13.59 3.33 -8.28
CA SER A 81 -13.03 3.96 -7.08
C SER A 81 -14.04 4.09 -5.93
N LEU A 82 -15.27 3.61 -6.13
CA LEU A 82 -16.34 3.76 -5.14
C LEU A 82 -16.17 2.81 -3.95
N PRO A 83 -16.43 3.29 -2.72
CA PRO A 83 -16.47 2.45 -1.53
C PRO A 83 -17.62 1.42 -1.60
N THR A 84 -17.60 0.34 -0.82
CA THR A 84 -16.72 0.08 0.34
C THR A 84 -15.55 -0.86 0.06
N LYS A 85 -15.59 -1.60 -1.05
CA LYS A 85 -14.65 -2.72 -1.27
C LYS A 85 -13.42 -2.36 -2.10
N TYR A 86 -13.43 -1.23 -2.82
CA TYR A 86 -12.35 -0.82 -3.73
C TYR A 86 -11.84 -2.00 -4.58
N PHE A 87 -12.80 -2.71 -5.19
CA PHE A 87 -12.54 -3.94 -5.93
C PHE A 87 -12.00 -3.59 -7.32
N ARG A 88 -10.83 -4.14 -7.65
CA ARG A 88 -10.25 -4.05 -8.99
C ARG A 88 -10.78 -5.18 -9.85
N SER A 89 -11.69 -4.86 -10.76
CA SER A 89 -12.25 -5.83 -11.71
C SER A 89 -11.18 -6.33 -12.67
N LYS A 90 -11.34 -7.55 -13.18
CA LYS A 90 -10.47 -8.10 -14.22
C LYS A 90 -10.44 -7.15 -15.43
N ASN A 91 -9.23 -6.79 -15.89
CA ASN A 91 -8.97 -5.86 -17.00
C ASN A 91 -9.29 -4.38 -16.71
N CYS A 92 -9.50 -4.03 -15.44
CA CYS A 92 -8.89 -2.81 -14.97
C CYS A 92 -7.42 -3.12 -14.58
#